data_AF-A0A4V2ASA1-F1
#
_entry.id   AF-A0A4V2ASA1-F1
#
_cell.length_a   1.000
_cell.length_b   1.000
_cell.length_c   1.000
_cell.angle_alpha   90.00
_cell.angle_beta   90.00
_cell.angle_gamma   90.00
#
_symmetry.space_group_name_H-M   'P 1'
#
loop_
_entity.id
_entity.type
_entity.pdbx_description
1 polymer ?
#
loop_
_entity_poly.entity_id
_entity_poly.type
_entity_poly.pdbx_seq_one_letter_code
_entity_poly.pdbx_strand_id
1 'polypeptide(L)'
;MKNDRLKSARLLLALISFLLTSLTSLAQQGPKADNSVHDRMYYLIQKSGQVVLPEALTQQLQTWNNDNPNKAKIIYAQSNVFKVLYNPGLSKEDRRFFGNQMLQSSSVLYAPLHNEIKKVLAKL
;
A
#
# COMPACT_ATOMS: atom_id res chain seq x y z
N MET A 1 48.55 -23.77 37.49
CA MET A 1 47.22 -23.54 38.10
C MET A 1 46.62 -22.14 37.89
N LYS A 2 47.38 -21.02 37.90
CA LYS A 2 46.80 -19.67 37.62
C LYS A 2 46.43 -19.44 36.15
N ASN A 3 47.15 -20.04 35.19
CA ASN A 3 46.90 -19.88 33.76
C ASN A 3 45.66 -20.60 33.24
N ASP A 4 45.28 -21.72 33.85
CA ASP A 4 44.15 -22.54 33.38
C ASP A 4 42.81 -21.86 33.69
N ARG A 5 42.72 -21.18 34.84
CA ARG A 5 41.54 -20.38 35.22
C ARG A 5 41.31 -19.19 34.28
N LEU A 6 42.37 -18.55 33.80
CA LEU A 6 42.29 -17.42 32.87
C LEU A 6 41.85 -17.86 31.46
N LYS A 7 42.29 -19.04 31.01
CA LYS A 7 41.87 -19.63 29.74
C LYS A 7 40.39 -20.05 29.77
N SER A 8 39.95 -20.69 30.85
CA SER A 8 38.54 -21.08 31.03
C SER A 8 37.61 -19.88 31.12
N ALA A 9 38.02 -18.79 31.76
CA ALA A 9 37.25 -17.55 31.82
C ALA A 9 37.06 -16.90 30.45
N ARG A 10 38.09 -16.91 29.59
CA ARG A 10 38.02 -16.40 28.22
C ARG A 10 37.13 -17.25 27.32
N LEU A 11 37.21 -18.58 27.47
CA LEU A 11 36.35 -19.51 26.73
C LEU A 11 34.88 -19.35 27.11
N LEU A 12 34.60 -19.20 28.42
CA LEU A 12 33.25 -18.95 28.92
C LEU A 12 32.70 -17.62 28.40
N LEU A 13 33.51 -16.56 28.39
CA LEU A 13 33.11 -15.26 27.84
C LEU A 13 32.76 -15.38 26.35
N ALA A 14 33.59 -16.06 25.57
CA ALA A 14 33.36 -16.25 24.13
C ALA A 14 32.08 -17.06 23.85
N LEU A 15 31.79 -18.09 24.66
CA LEU A 15 30.57 -18.88 24.55
C LEU A 15 29.31 -18.07 24.89
N ILE A 16 29.39 -17.23 25.93
CA ILE A 16 28.28 -16.32 26.31
C ILE A 16 28.03 -15.30 25.19
N SER A 17 29.08 -14.71 24.61
CA SER A 17 28.96 -13.78 23.48
C SER A 17 28.32 -14.46 22.26
N PHE A 18 28.70 -15.69 21.94
CA PHE A 18 28.13 -16.44 20.82
C PHE A 18 26.63 -16.73 21.03
N LEU A 19 26.26 -17.20 22.23
CA LEU A 19 24.86 -17.46 22.61
C LEU A 19 24.00 -16.18 22.55
N LEU A 20 24.51 -15.05 23.06
CA LEU A 20 23.81 -13.77 23.00
C LEU A 20 23.58 -13.28 21.56
N THR A 21 24.55 -13.46 20.66
CA THR A 21 24.39 -13.05 19.25
C THR A 21 23.43 -13.95 18.46
N SER A 22 23.31 -15.24 18.80
CA SER A 22 22.35 -16.13 18.14
C SER A 22 20.90 -15.82 18.51
N LEU A 23 20.64 -15.41 19.76
CA LEU A 23 19.29 -15.16 20.27
C LEU A 23 18.67 -13.85 19.74
N THR A 24 19.48 -12.85 19.37
CA THR A 24 18.96 -11.60 18.78
C THR A 24 18.44 -11.78 17.36
N SER A 25 18.97 -12.73 16.58
CA SER A 25 18.53 -12.96 15.19
C SER A 25 17.12 -13.55 15.11
N LEU A 26 16.75 -14.41 16.07
CA LEU A 26 15.45 -15.07 16.13
C LEU A 26 14.36 -14.13 16.71
N ALA A 27 14.73 -13.27 17.65
CA ALA A 27 13.82 -12.30 18.26
C ALA A 27 13.43 -11.13 17.33
N GLN A 28 14.15 -10.92 16.22
CA GLN A 28 13.85 -9.86 15.24
C GLN A 28 12.83 -10.26 14.16
N GLN A 29 12.39 -11.51 14.10
CA GLN A 29 11.31 -11.93 13.21
C GLN A 29 9.96 -11.74 13.89
N GLY A 30 9.59 -10.47 14.11
CA GLY A 30 8.20 -10.13 14.41
C GLY A 30 7.28 -10.65 13.30
N PRO A 31 6.00 -10.95 13.59
CA PRO A 31 5.06 -11.38 12.56
C PRO A 31 5.05 -10.33 11.44
N LYS A 32 5.32 -10.76 10.19
CA LYS A 32 5.17 -9.89 9.03
C LYS A 32 3.73 -9.37 9.04
N ALA A 33 3.56 -8.06 9.03
CA ALA A 33 2.25 -7.45 8.87
C ALA A 33 1.60 -8.00 7.58
N ASP A 34 0.38 -8.51 7.69
CA ASP A 34 -0.41 -8.93 6.53
C ASP A 34 -0.80 -7.69 5.73
N ASN A 35 -0.07 -7.45 4.65
CA ASN A 35 -0.28 -6.33 3.73
C ASN A 35 -1.05 -6.76 2.47
N SER A 36 -1.70 -7.92 2.47
CA SER A 36 -2.36 -8.49 1.29
C SER A 36 -3.36 -7.55 0.60
N VAL A 37 -4.13 -6.79 1.39
CA VAL A 37 -5.06 -5.76 0.85
C VAL A 37 -4.29 -4.66 0.15
N HIS A 38 -3.25 -4.13 0.78
CA HIS A 38 -2.41 -3.07 0.20
C HIS A 38 -1.72 -3.55 -1.08
N ASP A 39 -1.16 -4.75 -1.07
CA ASP A 39 -0.46 -5.33 -2.21
C ASP A 39 -1.40 -5.58 -3.39
N ARG A 40 -2.63 -6.06 -3.11
CA ARG A 40 -3.67 -6.19 -4.14
C ARG A 40 -4.05 -4.83 -4.71
N MET A 41 -4.28 -3.83 -3.87
CA MET A 41 -4.60 -2.46 -4.31
C MET A 41 -3.48 -1.89 -5.20
N TYR A 42 -2.23 -2.04 -4.78
CA TYR A 42 -1.07 -1.58 -5.54
C TYR A 42 -0.97 -2.27 -6.91
N TYR A 43 -1.11 -3.60 -6.93
CA TYR A 43 -1.11 -4.39 -8.16
C TYR A 43 -2.17 -3.89 -9.15
N LEU A 44 -3.40 -3.63 -8.69
CA LEU A 44 -4.49 -3.16 -9.53
C LEU A 44 -4.21 -1.77 -10.13
N ILE A 45 -3.60 -0.86 -9.36
CA ILE A 45 -3.16 0.46 -9.84
C ILE A 45 -2.12 0.30 -10.95
N GLN A 46 -1.08 -0.52 -10.73
CA GLN A 46 -0.02 -0.74 -11.71
C GLN A 46 -0.57 -1.29 -13.03
N LYS A 47 -1.45 -2.30 -12.95
CA LYS A 47 -2.10 -2.91 -14.12
C LYS A 47 -3.01 -1.92 -14.89
N SER A 48 -3.35 -0.79 -14.27
CA SER A 48 -4.27 0.21 -14.84
C SER A 48 -3.57 1.50 -15.27
N GLY A 49 -2.24 1.62 -15.14
CA GLY A 49 -1.53 2.88 -15.39
C GLY A 49 -1.76 3.48 -16.79
N GLN A 50 -1.94 2.62 -17.79
CA GLN A 50 -2.13 2.99 -19.21
C GLN A 50 -3.60 3.22 -19.60
N VAL A 51 -4.56 3.02 -18.69
CA VAL A 51 -5.98 3.24 -18.98
C VAL A 51 -6.22 4.73 -19.26
N VAL A 52 -6.81 5.03 -20.41
CA VAL A 52 -7.25 6.38 -20.78
C VAL A 52 -8.65 6.61 -20.22
N LEU A 53 -8.81 7.69 -19.45
CA LEU A 53 -10.10 8.05 -18.86
C LEU A 53 -10.97 8.80 -19.88
N PRO A 54 -12.31 8.70 -19.77
CA PRO A 54 -13.21 9.55 -20.54
C PRO A 54 -12.90 11.03 -20.34
N GLU A 55 -13.03 11.82 -21.40
CA GLU A 55 -12.73 13.25 -21.36
C GLU A 55 -13.60 13.99 -20.33
N ALA A 56 -14.91 13.70 -20.30
CA ALA A 56 -15.83 14.28 -19.33
C ALA A 56 -15.40 14.06 -17.88
N LEU A 57 -14.88 12.87 -17.55
CA LEU A 57 -14.38 12.57 -16.21
C LEU A 57 -13.06 13.30 -15.92
N THR A 58 -12.20 13.43 -16.92
CA THR A 58 -10.93 14.17 -16.81
C THR A 58 -11.19 15.66 -16.56
N GLN A 59 -12.15 16.26 -17.26
CA GLN A 59 -12.59 17.64 -17.03
C GLN A 59 -13.21 17.81 -15.63
N GLN A 60 -14.05 16.86 -15.20
CA GLN A 60 -14.65 16.88 -13.86
C GLN A 60 -13.60 16.84 -12.75
N LEU A 61 -12.55 16.01 -12.89
CA LEU A 61 -11.42 15.97 -11.96
C LEU A 61 -10.69 17.31 -11.87
N GLN A 62 -10.55 18.04 -12.98
CA GLN A 62 -9.98 19.39 -12.98
C GLN A 62 -10.87 20.36 -12.21
N THR A 63 -12.19 20.34 -12.47
CA THR A 63 -13.17 21.22 -11.81
C THR A 63 -13.20 21.02 -10.30
N TRP A 64 -13.21 19.78 -9.81
CA TRP A 64 -13.24 19.49 -8.37
C TRP A 64 -12.04 20.01 -7.60
N ASN A 65 -10.90 20.21 -8.27
CA ASN A 65 -9.65 20.59 -7.63
C ASN A 65 -9.16 21.97 -8.06
N ASN A 66 -9.98 22.76 -8.75
CA ASN A 66 -9.54 24.01 -9.40
C ASN A 66 -8.86 24.98 -8.43
N ASP A 67 -9.40 25.07 -7.21
CA ASP A 67 -8.94 26.01 -6.17
C ASP A 67 -7.86 25.40 -5.25
N ASN A 68 -7.42 24.17 -5.53
CA ASN A 68 -6.43 23.48 -4.70
C ASN A 68 -4.99 23.81 -5.16
N PRO A 69 -4.11 24.29 -4.28
CA PRO A 69 -2.72 24.59 -4.64
C PRO A 69 -1.93 23.34 -5.08
N ASN A 70 -2.35 22.14 -4.66
CA ASN A 70 -1.74 20.86 -5.02
C ASN A 70 -2.55 20.09 -6.08
N LYS A 71 -3.39 20.77 -6.87
CA LYS A 71 -4.34 20.14 -7.81
C LYS A 71 -3.73 19.08 -8.70
N ALA A 72 -2.52 19.29 -9.23
CA ALA A 72 -1.87 18.31 -10.11
C ALA A 72 -1.65 16.95 -9.41
N LYS A 73 -1.18 16.97 -8.16
CA LYS A 73 -0.94 15.75 -7.36
C LYS A 73 -2.25 15.07 -6.99
N ILE A 74 -3.28 15.86 -6.65
CA ILE A 74 -4.59 15.32 -6.28
C ILE A 74 -5.28 14.71 -7.50
N ILE A 75 -5.31 15.41 -8.63
CA ILE A 75 -5.86 14.90 -9.89
C ILE A 75 -5.14 13.64 -10.31
N TYR A 76 -3.80 13.58 -10.20
CA TYR A 76 -3.04 12.36 -10.46
C TYR A 76 -3.52 11.19 -9.57
N ALA A 77 -3.60 11.39 -8.26
CA ALA A 77 -4.05 10.35 -7.31
C ALA A 77 -5.50 9.90 -7.59
N GLN A 78 -6.41 10.85 -7.81
CA GLN A 78 -7.82 10.58 -8.11
C GLN A 78 -7.99 9.91 -9.48
N SER A 79 -7.19 10.28 -10.48
CA SER A 79 -7.20 9.64 -11.79
C SER A 79 -6.80 8.17 -11.71
N ASN A 80 -5.82 7.82 -10.86
CA ASN A 80 -5.43 6.42 -10.66
C ASN A 80 -6.56 5.57 -10.12
N VAL A 81 -7.41 6.11 -9.25
CA VAL A 81 -8.62 5.42 -8.76
C VAL A 81 -9.54 5.07 -9.93
N PHE A 82 -9.88 6.06 -10.76
CA PHE A 82 -10.77 5.82 -11.89
C PHE A 82 -10.14 4.95 -12.98
N LYS A 83 -8.82 5.02 -13.17
CA LYS A 83 -8.13 4.14 -14.12
C LYS A 83 -8.33 2.68 -13.76
N VAL A 84 -8.30 2.34 -12.48
CA VAL A 84 -8.63 0.98 -12.01
C VAL A 84 -10.09 0.64 -12.31
N LEU A 85 -11.03 1.52 -11.96
CA LEU A 85 -12.46 1.27 -12.14
C LEU A 85 -12.89 1.16 -13.63
N TYR A 86 -12.19 1.87 -14.51
CA TYR A 86 -12.44 1.86 -15.96
C TYR A 86 -11.57 0.86 -16.73
N ASN A 87 -10.68 0.11 -16.07
CA ASN A 87 -9.82 -0.86 -16.74
C ASN A 87 -10.64 -2.07 -17.26
N PRO A 88 -10.77 -2.26 -18.58
CA PRO A 88 -11.50 -3.41 -19.14
C PRO A 88 -10.75 -4.73 -18.95
N GLY A 89 -9.43 -4.70 -18.70
CA GLY A 89 -8.59 -5.87 -18.44
C GLY A 89 -8.63 -6.37 -16.99
N LEU A 90 -9.44 -5.74 -16.13
CA LEU A 90 -9.71 -6.19 -14.77
C LEU A 90 -11.08 -6.86 -14.67
N SER A 91 -11.17 -7.88 -13.83
CA SER A 91 -12.44 -8.53 -13.51
C SER A 91 -13.41 -7.53 -12.87
N LYS A 92 -14.71 -7.83 -12.91
CA LYS A 92 -15.71 -6.99 -12.23
C LYS A 92 -15.50 -7.02 -10.72
N GLU A 93 -15.07 -8.16 -10.20
CA GLU A 93 -14.78 -8.44 -8.80
C GLU A 93 -13.59 -7.62 -8.31
N ASP A 94 -12.52 -7.51 -9.09
CA ASP A 94 -11.35 -6.68 -8.74
C ASP A 94 -11.70 -5.19 -8.70
N ARG A 95 -12.51 -4.74 -9.67
CA ARG A 95 -12.98 -3.35 -9.70
C ARG A 95 -13.92 -3.03 -8.55
N ARG A 96 -14.82 -3.96 -8.20
CA ARG A 96 -15.69 -3.86 -7.01
C ARG A 96 -14.88 -3.86 -5.72
N PHE A 97 -13.92 -4.76 -5.59
CA PHE A 97 -13.00 -4.81 -4.46
C PHE A 97 -12.30 -3.45 -4.28
N PHE A 98 -11.67 -2.94 -5.33
CA PHE A 98 -10.93 -1.68 -5.28
C PHE A 98 -11.84 -0.50 -4.95
N GLY A 99 -12.99 -0.38 -5.63
CA GLY A 99 -13.95 0.69 -5.39
C GLY A 99 -14.48 0.69 -3.96
N ASN A 100 -14.78 -0.48 -3.39
CA ASN A 100 -15.21 -0.60 -2.00
C ASN A 100 -14.11 -0.18 -1.01
N GLN A 101 -12.85 -0.54 -1.26
CA GLN A 101 -11.72 -0.08 -0.46
C GLN A 101 -11.57 1.45 -0.50
N MET A 102 -11.78 2.06 -1.67
CA MET A 102 -11.74 3.53 -1.81
C MET A 102 -12.89 4.21 -1.08
N LEU A 103 -14.10 3.64 -1.07
CA LEU A 103 -15.23 4.17 -0.29
C LEU A 103 -15.04 4.05 1.22
N GLN A 104 -14.22 3.11 1.68
CA GLN A 104 -13.88 2.89 3.09
C GLN A 104 -12.68 3.73 3.56
N SER A 105 -11.91 4.30 2.63
CA SER A 105 -10.74 5.11 2.95
C SER A 105 -11.14 6.39 3.69
N SER A 106 -10.46 6.67 4.81
CA SER A 106 -10.59 7.92 5.57
C SER A 106 -9.85 9.12 4.93
N SER A 107 -9.13 8.89 3.83
CA SER A 107 -8.39 9.95 3.14
C SER A 107 -9.33 11.01 2.55
N VAL A 108 -9.16 12.25 3.00
CA VAL A 108 -9.85 13.43 2.46
C VAL A 108 -9.62 13.63 0.95
N LEU A 109 -8.55 13.05 0.40
CA LEU A 109 -8.25 13.10 -1.04
C LEU A 109 -9.31 12.37 -1.88
N TYR A 110 -9.97 11.35 -1.32
CA TYR A 110 -10.88 10.48 -2.05
C TYR A 110 -12.35 10.71 -1.70
N ALA A 111 -12.65 11.40 -0.59
CA ALA A 111 -14.01 11.72 -0.19
C ALA A 111 -14.84 12.40 -1.32
N PRO A 112 -14.29 13.36 -2.11
CA PRO A 112 -15.02 13.97 -3.23
C PRO A 112 -15.41 12.97 -4.33
N LEU A 113 -14.71 11.83 -4.42
CA LEU A 113 -14.93 10.83 -5.46
C LEU A 113 -16.08 9.87 -5.14
N HIS A 114 -16.53 9.78 -3.88
CA HIS A 114 -17.39 8.70 -3.42
C HIS A 114 -18.67 8.55 -4.23
N ASN A 115 -19.28 9.66 -4.63
CA ASN A 115 -20.50 9.63 -5.45
C ASN A 115 -20.25 9.05 -6.85
N GLU A 116 -19.15 9.44 -7.51
CA GLU A 116 -18.79 8.89 -8.82
C GLU A 116 -18.36 7.42 -8.73
N ILE A 117 -17.61 7.04 -7.68
CA ILE A 117 -17.26 5.63 -7.44
C ILE A 117 -18.53 4.79 -7.32
N LYS A 118 -19.50 5.21 -6.50
CA LYS A 118 -20.79 4.50 -6.36
C LYS A 118 -21.53 4.37 -7.70
N LYS A 119 -21.56 5.42 -8.52
CA LYS A 119 -22.19 5.40 -9.85
C LYS A 119 -21.52 4.39 -10.79
N VAL A 120 -20.19 4.30 -10.76
CA VAL A 120 -19.45 3.31 -11.57
C VAL A 120 -19.73 1.89 -11.08
N LEU A 121 -19.65 1.66 -9.76
CA LEU A 121 -19.88 0.35 -9.16
C LEU A 121 -21.30 -0.19 -9.42
N ALA A 122 -22.31 0.70 -9.49
CA ALA A 122 -23.68 0.31 -9.83
C ALA A 122 -23.84 -0.23 -11.26
N LYS A 123 -22.87 0.02 -12.15
CA LYS A 123 -22.88 -0.41 -13.56
C LYS A 123 -22.01 -1.63 -13.84
N LEU A 124 -21.19 -2.07 -12.88
CA LEU A 124 -20.33 -3.25 -13.02
C LEU A 124 -21.15 -4.53 -12.90
#